data_AF-A0A2J6J029-F1
#
_entry.id   AF-A0A2J6J029-F1
#
_cell.length_a   1.000
_cell.length_b   1.000
_cell.length_c   1.000
_cell.angle_alpha   90.00
_cell.angle_beta   90.00
_cell.angle_gamma   90.00
#
_symmetry.space_group_name_H-M   'P 1'
#
loop_
_entity.id
_entity.type
_entity.pdbx_description
1 polymer ?
#
loop_
_entity_poly.entity_id
_entity_poly.type
_entity_poly.pdbx_seq_one_letter_code
_entity_poly.pdbx_strand_id
1 'polypeptide(L)'
;MREPSTDTSTCCPSPADRELPGYTLCSYVTAWIETEAGPVPQVSGRLTRRDLFGRWAMRWGFGRDRYRVTPGLYAIGNPSADSPVLVSANYKLSFDLLRRETATLDAWILVIDTKGINVWCAAGKGTFGTEEIIARVKATDLDKVVSHRQLIVPQLGAPGIAAHEVKKGCGFSVVYGPVRAEDLPAFLAAGNTATPQMRRVTFSTWERFILTPVEVTILWKKILWALLALFLLGGIGPDIFSLGAAWHRGLAAAAVGLSGVIAGAVITPVLLPWIPGRTFALKGAITGGAIGLLGLIVMAGKLGFGNSLAGLLTLPAVSSFIAMNFTGSSTFTSPTGVEKEMRQAIPMQLAALLVAAVAFIWAGF
;
A
#
# COMPACT_ATOMS: atom_id res chain seq x y z
N MET A 1 -19.18 -65.55 5.94
CA MET A 1 -18.12 -65.10 5.01
C MET A 1 -18.72 -63.98 4.15
N ARG A 2 -18.02 -62.84 4.06
CA ARG A 2 -18.32 -61.60 3.30
C ARG A 2 -19.21 -60.53 3.98
N GLU A 3 -18.50 -59.68 4.71
CA GLU A 3 -18.38 -58.20 4.65
C GLU A 3 -19.57 -57.24 4.43
N PRO A 4 -19.55 -56.07 5.11
CA PRO A 4 -20.48 -54.94 4.96
C PRO A 4 -19.94 -53.86 3.99
N SER A 5 -20.80 -53.03 3.38
CA SER A 5 -20.35 -51.80 2.69
C SER A 5 -21.48 -50.77 2.58
N THR A 6 -21.47 -49.73 3.42
CA THR A 6 -21.06 -48.34 3.09
C THR A 6 -22.16 -47.50 2.46
N ASP A 7 -22.91 -46.82 3.32
CA ASP A 7 -23.72 -45.66 2.96
C ASP A 7 -22.82 -44.42 3.02
N THR A 8 -22.17 -44.09 1.89
CA THR A 8 -21.41 -42.85 1.76
C THR A 8 -22.35 -41.72 1.37
N SER A 9 -22.99 -41.08 2.36
CA SER A 9 -23.62 -39.79 2.17
C SER A 9 -22.53 -38.72 1.99
N THR A 10 -22.13 -38.50 0.73
CA THR A 10 -21.25 -37.39 0.35
C THR A 10 -22.04 -36.09 0.44
N CYS A 11 -22.10 -35.49 1.63
CA CYS A 11 -22.56 -34.12 1.80
C CYS A 11 -21.51 -33.18 1.20
N CYS A 12 -21.73 -32.75 -0.04
CA CYS A 12 -21.03 -31.60 -0.58
C CYS A 12 -21.33 -30.37 0.28
N PRO A 13 -20.32 -29.65 0.82
CA PRO A 13 -20.57 -28.43 1.56
C PRO A 13 -21.21 -27.36 0.67
N SER A 14 -22.15 -26.60 1.25
CA SER A 14 -22.84 -25.52 0.56
C SER A 14 -21.87 -24.36 0.26
N PRO A 15 -22.22 -23.40 -0.61
CA PRO A 15 -21.36 -22.26 -0.94
C PRO A 15 -20.92 -21.43 0.27
N ALA A 16 -21.69 -21.44 1.36
CA ALA A 16 -21.36 -20.74 2.61
C ALA A 16 -20.23 -21.43 3.40
N ASP A 17 -20.06 -22.74 3.23
CA ASP A 17 -19.04 -23.55 3.94
C ASP A 17 -17.63 -23.37 3.35
N ARG A 18 -17.49 -22.59 2.26
CA ARG A 18 -16.22 -22.39 1.55
C ARG A 18 -15.37 -21.23 2.06
N GLU A 19 -15.90 -20.39 2.94
CA GLU A 19 -15.18 -19.22 3.50
C GLU A 19 -14.70 -19.44 4.95
N LEU A 20 -14.39 -20.68 5.33
CA LEU A 20 -13.74 -20.96 6.61
C LEU A 20 -12.20 -20.96 6.47
N PRO A 21 -11.45 -20.38 7.44
CA PRO A 21 -9.99 -20.46 7.48
C PRO A 21 -9.47 -21.90 7.31
N GLY A 22 -8.53 -22.10 6.39
CA GLY A 22 -7.86 -23.40 6.19
C GLY A 22 -8.62 -24.46 5.40
N TYR A 23 -9.95 -24.34 5.23
CA TYR A 23 -10.75 -25.31 4.47
C TYR A 23 -10.39 -25.36 2.98
N THR A 24 -10.03 -24.21 2.41
CA THR A 24 -9.23 -24.20 1.19
C THR A 24 -7.78 -24.38 1.60
N LEU A 25 -7.16 -25.52 1.24
CA LEU A 25 -5.75 -25.82 1.50
C LEU A 25 -4.85 -24.73 0.89
N CYS A 26 -4.52 -23.72 1.69
CA CYS A 26 -3.58 -22.68 1.36
C CYS A 26 -2.15 -23.18 1.56
N SER A 27 -1.22 -22.77 0.71
CA SER A 27 0.18 -23.23 0.74
C SER A 27 0.96 -22.89 2.03
N TYR A 28 0.39 -22.07 2.91
CA TYR A 28 0.98 -21.67 4.18
C TYR A 28 0.36 -22.40 5.38
N VAL A 29 -0.71 -23.18 5.20
CA VAL A 29 -1.31 -24.01 6.25
C VAL A 29 -0.54 -25.34 6.30
N THR A 30 -0.05 -25.71 7.48
CA THR A 30 0.81 -26.90 7.68
C THR A 30 0.13 -28.01 8.45
N ALA A 31 -0.76 -27.67 9.38
CA ALA A 31 -1.52 -28.63 10.18
C ALA A 31 -2.79 -27.97 10.72
N TRP A 32 -3.47 -28.67 11.62
CA TRP A 32 -4.64 -28.21 12.36
C TRP A 32 -4.41 -28.45 13.85
N ILE A 33 -4.83 -27.50 14.68
CA ILE A 33 -4.84 -27.61 16.13
C ILE A 33 -6.29 -27.74 16.58
N GLU A 34 -6.60 -28.83 17.28
CA GLU A 34 -7.92 -29.01 17.88
C GLU A 34 -8.07 -28.09 19.09
N THR A 35 -9.16 -27.34 19.12
CA THR A 35 -9.52 -26.45 20.23
C THR A 35 -10.97 -26.70 20.64
N GLU A 36 -11.40 -26.18 21.79
CA GLU A 36 -12.80 -26.26 22.21
C GLU A 36 -13.78 -25.56 21.25
N ALA A 37 -13.28 -24.61 20.45
CA ALA A 37 -14.04 -23.94 19.39
C ALA A 37 -14.02 -24.69 18.04
N GLY A 38 -13.34 -25.83 17.97
CA GLY A 38 -13.13 -26.62 16.75
C GLY A 38 -11.70 -26.52 16.20
N PRO A 39 -11.44 -27.09 15.02
CA PRO A 39 -10.10 -27.15 14.44
C PRO A 39 -9.66 -25.78 13.92
N VAL A 40 -8.47 -25.34 14.33
CA VAL A 40 -7.84 -24.08 13.91
C VAL A 40 -6.65 -24.36 12.99
N PRO A 41 -6.55 -23.73 11.82
CA PRO A 41 -5.43 -23.95 10.91
C PRO A 41 -4.11 -23.41 11.49
N GLN A 42 -3.11 -24.27 11.56
CA GLN A 42 -1.73 -23.91 11.89
C GLN A 42 -1.01 -23.42 10.63
N VAL A 43 -0.37 -22.25 10.72
CA VAL A 43 0.34 -21.62 9.60
C VAL A 43 1.84 -21.57 9.81
N SER A 44 2.58 -21.76 8.72
CA SER A 44 4.04 -21.62 8.75
C SER A 44 4.44 -20.15 8.80
N GLY A 45 5.48 -19.83 9.58
CA GLY A 45 6.15 -18.53 9.49
C GLY A 45 7.04 -18.39 8.24
N ARG A 46 7.37 -19.49 7.56
CA ARG A 46 8.20 -19.46 6.35
C ARG A 46 7.39 -18.96 5.16
N LEU A 47 7.89 -17.92 4.49
CA LEU A 47 7.31 -17.45 3.23
C LEU A 47 7.68 -18.40 2.08
N THR A 48 6.68 -18.86 1.34
CA THR A 48 6.85 -19.65 0.13
C THR A 48 7.23 -18.76 -1.06
N ARG A 49 7.69 -19.37 -2.17
CA ARG A 49 7.93 -18.62 -3.43
C ARG A 49 6.67 -17.92 -3.94
N ARG A 50 5.49 -18.51 -3.72
CA ARG A 50 4.19 -17.91 -4.08
C ARG A 50 3.90 -16.66 -3.25
N ASP A 51 4.25 -16.67 -1.97
CA ASP A 51 4.10 -15.50 -1.10
C ASP A 51 5.04 -14.37 -1.50
N LEU A 52 6.30 -14.71 -1.82
CA LEU A 52 7.29 -13.75 -2.30
C LEU A 52 6.87 -13.12 -3.64
N PHE A 53 6.41 -13.95 -4.60
CA PHE A 53 5.90 -13.45 -5.87
C PHE A 53 4.65 -12.59 -5.67
N GLY A 54 3.72 -13.01 -4.80
CA GLY A 54 2.53 -12.22 -4.45
C GLY A 54 2.90 -10.86 -3.86
N ARG A 55 3.88 -10.80 -2.95
CA ARG A 55 4.41 -9.56 -2.40
C ARG A 55 4.95 -8.63 -3.49
N TRP A 56 5.71 -9.16 -4.45
CA TRP A 56 6.19 -8.39 -5.60
C TRP A 56 5.03 -7.92 -6.48
N ALA A 57 4.10 -8.81 -6.83
CA ALA A 57 2.93 -8.47 -7.64
C ALA A 57 2.12 -7.31 -7.04
N MET A 58 1.94 -7.28 -5.71
CA MET A 58 1.23 -6.19 -5.02
C MET A 58 1.97 -4.84 -5.12
N ARG A 59 3.30 -4.86 -5.15
CA ARG A 59 4.13 -3.65 -5.36
C ARG A 59 3.98 -3.13 -6.77
N TRP A 60 3.72 -3.99 -7.75
CA TRP A 60 3.49 -3.63 -9.14
C TRP A 60 2.00 -3.49 -9.51
N GLY A 61 1.11 -3.40 -8.53
CA GLY A 61 -0.31 -3.15 -8.79
C GLY A 61 -1.12 -4.37 -9.27
N PHE A 62 -0.52 -5.55 -9.41
CA PHE A 62 -1.20 -6.71 -9.98
C PHE A 62 -2.08 -7.42 -8.93
N GLY A 63 -3.39 -7.50 -9.16
CA GLY A 63 -4.29 -8.34 -8.36
C GLY A 63 -4.53 -7.87 -6.92
N ARG A 64 -4.33 -6.57 -6.64
CA ARG A 64 -4.45 -5.98 -5.30
C ARG A 64 -5.81 -6.20 -4.66
N ASP A 65 -6.89 -6.07 -5.43
CA ASP A 65 -8.27 -6.13 -4.91
C ASP A 65 -8.67 -7.52 -4.40
N ARG A 66 -7.89 -8.55 -4.74
CA ARG A 66 -8.16 -9.95 -4.39
C ARG A 66 -7.06 -10.61 -3.56
N TYR A 67 -6.04 -9.88 -3.14
CA TYR A 67 -4.91 -10.45 -2.38
C TYR A 67 -5.20 -10.49 -0.88
N ARG A 68 -6.13 -11.39 -0.50
CA ARG A 68 -6.67 -11.52 0.85
C ARG A 68 -6.56 -12.95 1.38
N VAL A 69 -6.61 -13.08 2.71
CA VAL A 69 -6.79 -14.34 3.43
C VAL A 69 -8.20 -14.39 4.01
N THR A 70 -8.68 -15.58 4.35
CA THR A 70 -10.00 -15.73 4.98
C THR A 70 -9.96 -15.17 6.41
N PRO A 71 -10.89 -14.29 6.81
CA PRO A 71 -10.98 -13.84 8.20
C PRO A 71 -11.27 -14.99 9.17
N GLY A 72 -10.68 -14.96 10.35
CA GLY A 72 -10.87 -15.95 11.40
C GLY A 72 -9.59 -16.21 12.19
N LEU A 73 -9.57 -17.31 12.94
CA LEU A 73 -8.46 -17.65 13.84
C LEU A 73 -7.45 -18.56 13.13
N TYR A 74 -6.17 -18.30 13.36
CA TYR A 74 -5.05 -19.09 12.89
C TYR A 74 -4.07 -19.33 14.04
N ALA A 75 -3.29 -20.41 13.98
CA ALA A 75 -2.23 -20.68 14.93
C ALA A 75 -0.85 -20.51 14.28
N ILE A 76 0.12 -19.95 14.99
CA ILE A 76 1.54 -20.03 14.64
C ILE A 76 2.33 -20.66 15.78
N GLY A 77 3.26 -21.56 15.45
CA GLY A 77 3.87 -22.44 16.45
C GLY A 77 2.83 -23.40 17.03
N ASN A 78 2.95 -23.73 18.31
CA ASN A 78 2.03 -24.58 19.06
C ASN A 78 1.41 -23.79 20.22
N PRO A 79 0.50 -22.84 19.93
CA PRO A 79 -0.10 -21.99 20.96
C PRO A 79 -0.94 -22.78 21.96
N SER A 80 -0.86 -22.37 23.22
CA SER A 80 -1.70 -22.87 24.31
C SER A 80 -2.84 -21.88 24.62
N ALA A 81 -3.67 -22.20 25.61
CA ALA A 81 -4.71 -21.28 26.09
C ALA A 81 -4.14 -19.98 26.70
N ASP A 82 -2.87 -19.97 27.12
CA ASP A 82 -2.20 -18.80 27.69
C ASP A 82 -1.40 -17.99 26.64
N SER A 83 -1.31 -18.50 25.40
CA SER A 83 -0.58 -17.85 24.32
C SER A 83 -1.24 -16.54 23.87
N PRO A 84 -0.45 -15.52 23.47
CA PRO A 84 -0.99 -14.22 23.08
C PRO A 84 -1.86 -14.30 21.82
N VAL A 85 -2.88 -13.44 21.77
CA VAL A 85 -3.73 -13.25 20.58
C VAL A 85 -3.31 -11.98 19.84
N LEU A 86 -2.77 -12.15 18.64
CA LEU A 86 -2.31 -11.09 17.74
C LEU A 86 -3.38 -10.80 16.69
N VAL A 87 -3.84 -9.55 16.59
CA VAL A 87 -4.86 -9.15 15.64
C VAL A 87 -4.24 -8.63 14.35
N SER A 88 -4.74 -9.07 13.19
CA SER A 88 -4.27 -8.63 11.88
C SER A 88 -5.40 -8.39 10.89
N ALA A 89 -5.08 -7.67 9.82
CA ALA A 89 -5.98 -7.43 8.69
C ALA A 89 -5.98 -8.63 7.74
N ASN A 90 -7.10 -8.88 7.06
CA ASN A 90 -7.18 -9.95 6.05
C ASN A 90 -6.48 -9.63 4.72
N TYR A 91 -5.80 -8.48 4.60
CA TYR A 91 -4.87 -8.25 3.51
C TYR A 91 -3.68 -9.20 3.62
N LYS A 92 -3.48 -10.07 2.62
CA LYS A 92 -2.53 -11.18 2.72
C LYS A 92 -1.09 -10.73 2.96
N LEU A 93 -0.69 -9.54 2.49
CA LEU A 93 0.64 -9.01 2.79
C LEU A 93 0.80 -8.62 4.27
N SER A 94 -0.24 -8.11 4.93
CA SER A 94 -0.23 -7.84 6.37
C SER A 94 -0.15 -9.13 7.17
N PHE A 95 -0.91 -10.15 6.76
CA PHE A 95 -0.85 -11.48 7.35
C PHE A 95 0.52 -12.16 7.16
N ASP A 96 1.08 -12.14 5.94
CA ASP A 96 2.39 -12.71 5.62
C ASP A 96 3.53 -12.06 6.41
N LEU A 97 3.47 -10.73 6.60
CA LEU A 97 4.44 -10.03 7.43
C LEU A 97 4.32 -10.47 8.88
N LEU A 98 3.09 -10.51 9.44
CA LEU A 98 2.90 -10.93 10.82
C LEU A 98 3.43 -12.34 11.08
N ARG A 99 2.97 -13.34 10.32
CA ARG A 99 3.39 -14.74 10.52
C ARG A 99 4.91 -14.93 10.36
N ARG A 100 5.56 -14.14 9.49
CA ARG A 100 7.02 -14.20 9.30
C ARG A 100 7.74 -13.72 10.54
N GLU A 101 7.34 -12.58 11.09
CA GLU A 101 8.02 -11.99 12.26
C GLU A 101 7.70 -12.73 13.56
N THR A 102 6.61 -13.49 13.59
CA THR A 102 6.19 -14.28 14.75
C THR A 102 6.50 -15.76 14.57
N ALA A 103 7.38 -16.13 13.63
CA ALA A 103 7.69 -17.53 13.31
C ALA A 103 8.32 -18.31 14.47
N THR A 104 8.93 -17.61 15.43
CA THR A 104 9.58 -18.18 16.62
C THR A 104 8.69 -18.14 17.85
N LEU A 105 7.41 -17.77 17.70
CA LEU A 105 6.45 -17.61 18.80
C LEU A 105 5.33 -18.65 18.68
N ASP A 106 4.79 -19.00 19.83
CA ASP A 106 3.53 -19.75 19.95
C ASP A 106 2.40 -18.75 20.21
N ALA A 107 1.63 -18.42 19.16
CA ALA A 107 0.61 -17.37 19.22
C ALA A 107 -0.63 -17.69 18.40
N TRP A 108 -1.76 -17.14 18.83
CA TRP A 108 -2.98 -17.10 18.05
C TRP A 108 -3.00 -15.84 17.19
N ILE A 109 -3.40 -15.96 15.92
CA ILE A 109 -3.55 -14.84 14.99
C ILE A 109 -5.02 -14.69 14.65
N LEU A 110 -5.67 -13.66 15.18
CA LEU A 110 -7.04 -13.28 14.85
C LEU A 110 -7.04 -12.35 13.63
N VAL A 111 -7.42 -12.88 12.48
CA VAL A 111 -7.51 -12.11 11.23
C VAL A 111 -8.92 -11.56 11.08
N ILE A 112 -9.04 -10.24 11.02
CA ILE A 112 -10.33 -9.57 10.83
C ILE A 112 -10.58 -9.13 9.38
N ASP A 113 -11.84 -9.00 8.99
CA ASP A 113 -12.20 -8.64 7.62
C ASP A 113 -12.03 -7.14 7.32
N THR A 114 -10.92 -6.80 6.68
CA THR A 114 -10.63 -5.45 6.20
C THR A 114 -10.87 -5.29 4.71
N LYS A 115 -11.62 -6.21 4.09
CA LYS A 115 -11.88 -6.24 2.63
C LYS A 115 -10.58 -6.24 1.81
N GLY A 116 -9.52 -6.87 2.31
CA GLY A 116 -8.22 -6.92 1.66
C GLY A 116 -7.41 -5.63 1.75
N ILE A 117 -7.71 -4.74 2.70
CA ILE A 117 -6.98 -3.49 2.93
C ILE A 117 -6.01 -3.67 4.12
N ASN A 118 -4.80 -3.11 4.01
CA ASN A 118 -3.81 -3.17 5.11
C ASN A 118 -4.34 -2.50 6.40
N VAL A 119 -3.75 -2.83 7.55
CA VAL A 119 -4.15 -2.34 8.88
C VAL A 119 -4.34 -0.82 8.94
N TRP A 120 -3.35 -0.04 8.50
CA TRP A 120 -3.38 1.41 8.69
C TRP A 120 -4.47 2.07 7.83
N CYS A 121 -4.54 1.73 6.55
CA CYS A 121 -5.58 2.24 5.66
C CYS A 121 -6.97 1.76 6.07
N ALA A 122 -7.09 0.52 6.53
CA ALA A 122 -8.34 -0.07 6.96
C ALA A 122 -8.85 0.56 8.26
N ALA A 123 -7.97 0.94 9.18
CA ALA A 123 -8.31 1.62 10.42
C ALA A 123 -8.83 3.03 10.15
N GLY A 124 -8.14 3.79 9.28
CA GLY A 124 -8.61 5.11 8.85
C GLY A 124 -9.95 5.08 8.10
N LYS A 125 -10.32 3.94 7.51
CA LYS A 125 -11.61 3.71 6.83
C LYS A 125 -12.66 3.00 7.71
N GLY A 126 -12.34 2.64 8.95
CA GLY A 126 -13.23 1.96 9.90
C GLY A 126 -13.35 0.44 9.75
N THR A 127 -12.84 -0.17 8.66
CA THR A 127 -12.92 -1.64 8.45
C THR A 127 -11.97 -2.45 9.34
N PHE A 128 -10.84 -1.88 9.77
CA PHE A 128 -10.04 -2.44 10.88
C PHE A 128 -10.49 -1.70 12.15
N GLY A 129 -11.59 -2.14 12.74
CA GLY A 129 -12.24 -1.37 13.80
C GLY A 129 -13.01 -2.17 14.82
N THR A 130 -13.56 -1.45 15.80
CA THR A 130 -14.23 -2.00 17.00
C THR A 130 -15.24 -3.10 16.67
N GLU A 131 -16.20 -2.81 15.78
CA GLU A 131 -17.32 -3.70 15.48
C GLU A 131 -16.84 -5.02 14.86
N GLU A 132 -15.93 -4.94 13.89
CA GLU A 132 -15.38 -6.12 13.23
C GLU A 132 -14.53 -6.96 14.21
N ILE A 133 -13.78 -6.35 15.13
CA ILE A 133 -13.07 -7.08 16.18
C ILE A 133 -14.06 -7.85 17.07
N ILE A 134 -15.12 -7.19 17.55
CA ILE A 134 -16.14 -7.82 18.39
C ILE A 134 -16.81 -8.97 17.64
N ALA A 135 -17.20 -8.74 16.38
CA ALA A 135 -17.81 -9.75 15.54
C ALA A 135 -16.88 -10.94 15.34
N ARG A 136 -15.60 -10.70 15.06
CA ARG A 136 -14.64 -11.78 14.80
C ARG A 136 -14.29 -12.58 16.04
N VAL A 137 -14.14 -11.94 17.20
CA VAL A 137 -13.94 -12.62 18.50
C VAL A 137 -15.07 -13.60 18.79
N LYS A 138 -16.32 -13.16 18.58
CA LYS A 138 -17.52 -13.99 18.78
C LYS A 138 -17.63 -15.10 17.74
N ALA A 139 -17.39 -14.78 16.46
CA ALA A 139 -17.50 -15.77 15.38
C ALA A 139 -16.46 -16.89 15.47
N THR A 140 -15.33 -16.66 16.14
CA THR A 140 -14.29 -17.68 16.35
C THR A 140 -14.39 -18.35 17.72
N ASP A 141 -15.40 -18.04 18.54
CA ASP A 141 -15.51 -18.50 19.94
C ASP A 141 -14.16 -18.38 20.68
N LEU A 142 -13.45 -17.26 20.48
CA LEU A 142 -12.08 -17.08 20.97
C LEU A 142 -12.01 -17.26 22.49
N ASP A 143 -13.12 -16.98 23.16
CA ASP A 143 -13.26 -17.10 24.59
C ASP A 143 -13.13 -18.52 25.16
N LYS A 144 -13.31 -19.54 24.30
CA LYS A 144 -13.10 -20.97 24.59
C LYS A 144 -11.70 -21.44 24.21
N VAL A 145 -10.98 -20.67 23.38
CA VAL A 145 -9.63 -21.05 22.90
C VAL A 145 -8.54 -20.56 23.85
N VAL A 146 -8.74 -19.38 24.48
CA VAL A 146 -7.77 -18.77 25.40
C VAL A 146 -8.33 -18.58 26.80
N SER A 147 -7.47 -18.77 27.81
CA SER A 147 -7.77 -18.62 29.24
C SER A 147 -7.89 -17.15 29.67
N HIS A 148 -7.35 -16.23 28.85
CA HIS A 148 -7.30 -14.80 29.13
C HIS A 148 -8.26 -14.00 28.23
N ARG A 149 -8.35 -12.69 28.50
CA ARG A 149 -9.22 -11.75 27.76
C ARG A 149 -8.42 -10.54 27.28
N GLN A 150 -7.39 -10.79 26.47
CA GLN A 150 -6.50 -9.76 25.94
C GLN A 150 -6.23 -9.96 24.44
N LEU A 151 -6.32 -8.88 23.68
CA LEU A 151 -5.99 -8.80 22.25
C LEU A 151 -4.84 -7.81 22.06
N ILE A 152 -3.81 -8.23 21.32
CA ILE A 152 -2.72 -7.35 20.92
C ILE A 152 -3.00 -6.87 19.49
N VAL A 153 -3.29 -5.57 19.36
CA VAL A 153 -3.58 -4.94 18.06
C VAL A 153 -2.38 -4.10 17.61
N PRO A 154 -2.13 -3.92 16.31
CA PRO A 154 -1.04 -3.07 15.84
C PRO A 154 -1.27 -1.59 16.20
N GLN A 155 -0.20 -0.86 16.48
CA GLN A 155 -0.29 0.57 16.88
C GLN A 155 -1.07 1.42 15.88
N LEU A 156 -0.90 1.16 14.59
CA LEU A 156 -1.57 1.90 13.49
C LEU A 156 -3.05 1.53 13.31
N GLY A 157 -3.57 0.57 14.09
CA GLY A 157 -4.99 0.25 14.17
C GLY A 157 -5.78 1.21 15.07
N ALA A 158 -5.11 1.99 15.92
CA ALA A 158 -5.74 2.85 16.92
C ALA A 158 -6.84 3.79 16.39
N PRO A 159 -6.72 4.41 15.19
CA PRO A 159 -7.78 5.30 14.68
C PRO A 159 -9.13 4.61 14.45
N GLY A 160 -9.16 3.28 14.27
CA GLY A 160 -10.39 2.52 14.05
C GLY A 160 -10.93 1.82 15.30
N ILE A 161 -10.18 1.81 16.42
CA ILE A 161 -10.47 0.94 17.56
C ILE A 161 -10.76 1.76 18.82
N ALA A 162 -11.98 1.63 19.32
CA ALA A 162 -12.39 2.07 20.65
C ALA A 162 -12.21 0.92 21.65
N ALA A 163 -11.06 0.87 22.33
CA ALA A 163 -10.69 -0.23 23.23
C ALA A 163 -11.72 -0.50 24.34
N HIS A 164 -12.38 0.55 24.86
CA HIS A 164 -13.42 0.43 25.87
C HIS A 164 -14.70 -0.23 25.33
N GLU A 165 -15.05 0.03 24.07
CA GLU A 165 -16.20 -0.60 23.40
C GLU A 165 -15.91 -2.05 23.06
N VAL A 166 -14.67 -2.40 22.66
CA VAL A 166 -14.26 -3.81 22.48
C VAL A 166 -14.44 -4.57 23.79
N LYS A 167 -13.95 -4.03 24.92
CA LYS A 167 -14.12 -4.65 26.24
C LYS A 167 -15.60 -4.80 26.62
N LYS A 168 -16.43 -3.80 26.35
CA LYS A 168 -17.88 -3.87 26.61
C LYS A 168 -18.58 -4.90 25.70
N GLY A 169 -18.15 -5.02 24.45
CA GLY A 169 -18.82 -5.81 23.42
C GLY A 169 -18.49 -7.30 23.42
N CYS A 170 -17.27 -7.68 23.81
CA CYS A 170 -16.83 -9.09 23.87
C CYS A 170 -16.00 -9.44 25.12
N GLY A 171 -15.80 -8.54 26.08
CA GLY A 171 -15.04 -8.81 27.30
C GLY A 171 -13.52 -8.76 27.16
N PHE A 172 -12.99 -8.74 25.93
CA PHE A 172 -11.55 -8.67 25.67
C PHE A 172 -11.01 -7.25 25.83
N SER A 173 -9.90 -7.13 26.56
CA SER A 173 -9.11 -5.90 26.64
C SER A 173 -8.19 -5.76 25.41
N VAL A 174 -7.96 -4.52 24.96
CA VAL A 174 -7.07 -4.23 23.84
C VAL A 174 -5.76 -3.66 24.36
N VAL A 175 -4.64 -4.25 23.90
CA VAL A 175 -3.29 -3.73 24.10
C VAL A 175 -2.74 -3.32 22.74
N TYR A 176 -2.22 -2.10 22.66
CA TYR A 176 -1.56 -1.62 21.45
C TYR A 176 -0.12 -2.11 21.42
N GLY A 177 0.15 -3.06 20.52
CA GLY A 177 1.48 -3.53 20.18
C GLY A 177 2.27 -2.53 19.33
N PRO A 178 3.44 -2.94 18.81
CA PRO A 178 4.31 -2.08 18.01
C PRO A 178 3.71 -1.70 16.63
N VAL A 179 4.34 -0.71 15.99
CA VAL A 179 4.08 -0.34 14.58
C VAL A 179 4.57 -1.42 13.63
N ARG A 180 5.74 -2.01 13.89
CA ARG A 180 6.37 -3.05 13.08
C ARG A 180 6.17 -4.42 13.73
N ALA A 181 5.84 -5.43 12.92
CA ALA A 181 5.66 -6.79 13.44
C ALA A 181 6.99 -7.39 13.94
N GLU A 182 8.14 -6.95 13.41
CA GLU A 182 9.48 -7.44 13.80
C GLU A 182 9.83 -7.11 15.27
N ASP A 183 9.15 -6.11 15.83
CA ASP A 183 9.30 -5.71 17.24
C ASP A 183 8.45 -6.58 18.20
N LEU A 184 7.54 -7.42 17.69
CA LEU A 184 6.62 -8.20 18.52
C LEU A 184 7.33 -9.13 19.51
N PRO A 185 8.36 -9.91 19.14
CA PRO A 185 9.06 -10.76 20.10
C PRO A 185 9.63 -9.96 21.28
N ALA A 186 10.28 -8.83 21.01
CA ALA A 186 10.84 -7.96 22.04
C ALA A 186 9.76 -7.29 22.90
N PHE A 187 8.65 -6.87 22.28
CA PHE A 187 7.48 -6.31 22.96
C PHE A 187 6.84 -7.31 23.94
N LEU A 188 6.66 -8.57 23.52
CA LEU A 188 6.10 -9.64 24.36
C LEU A 188 7.06 -10.00 25.50
N ALA A 189 8.37 -10.13 25.21
CA ALA A 189 9.39 -10.38 26.22
C ALA A 189 9.46 -9.27 27.28
N ALA A 190 9.12 -8.03 26.92
CA ALA A 190 9.00 -6.89 27.84
C ALA A 190 7.63 -6.79 28.54
N GLY A 191 6.84 -7.87 28.59
CA GLY A 191 5.55 -7.90 29.27
C GLY A 191 4.51 -6.99 28.62
N ASN A 192 4.45 -6.98 27.29
CA ASN A 192 3.53 -6.17 26.48
C ASN A 192 3.74 -4.66 26.63
N THR A 193 5.00 -4.24 26.81
CA THR A 193 5.38 -2.83 26.96
C THR A 193 6.13 -2.33 25.73
N ALA A 194 5.51 -1.44 24.95
CA ALA A 194 6.13 -0.86 23.76
C ALA A 194 7.06 0.31 24.11
N THR A 195 8.31 0.24 23.62
CA THR A 195 9.26 1.35 23.71
C THR A 195 8.81 2.55 22.86
N PRO A 196 9.33 3.77 23.10
CA PRO A 196 9.02 4.92 22.25
C PRO A 196 9.36 4.71 20.77
N GLN A 197 10.38 3.91 20.46
CA GLN A 197 10.82 3.60 19.10
C GLN A 197 9.80 2.70 18.39
N MET A 198 9.29 1.68 19.07
CA MET A 198 8.25 0.76 18.56
C MET A 198 6.95 1.48 18.18
N ARG A 199 6.72 2.68 18.71
CA ARG A 199 5.51 3.50 18.43
C ARG A 199 5.67 4.47 17.25
N ARG A 200 6.86 4.56 16.65
CA ARG A 200 7.16 5.57 15.60
C ARG A 200 7.22 4.94 14.22
N VAL A 201 6.67 5.64 13.23
CA VAL A 201 6.96 5.42 11.80
C VAL A 201 8.11 6.33 11.41
N THR A 202 9.15 5.80 10.77
CA THR A 202 10.39 6.54 10.47
C THR A 202 10.36 7.20 9.09
N PHE A 203 9.65 6.63 8.11
CA PHE A 203 9.63 7.10 6.72
C PHE A 203 11.03 7.35 6.16
N SER A 204 11.90 6.36 6.33
CA SER A 204 13.26 6.43 5.79
C SER A 204 13.24 6.56 4.26
N THR A 205 14.35 7.01 3.67
CA THR A 205 14.50 7.10 2.21
C THR A 205 14.15 5.78 1.51
N TRP A 206 14.53 4.65 2.11
CA TRP A 206 14.22 3.32 1.57
C TRP A 206 12.72 2.98 1.66
N GLU A 207 12.06 3.33 2.76
CA GLU A 207 10.61 3.13 2.94
C GLU A 207 9.77 3.96 1.97
N ARG A 208 10.26 5.13 1.55
CA ARG A 208 9.61 5.93 0.50
C ARG A 208 9.88 5.35 -0.88
N PHE A 209 11.12 4.97 -1.16
CA PHE A 209 11.51 4.39 -2.45
C PHE A 209 10.72 3.13 -2.79
N ILE A 210 10.49 2.23 -1.82
CA ILE A 210 9.75 0.98 -2.05
C ILE A 210 8.26 1.19 -2.38
N LEU A 211 7.73 2.42 -2.24
CA LEU A 211 6.37 2.79 -2.65
C LEU A 211 6.30 3.18 -4.14
N THR A 212 7.41 3.65 -4.73
CA THR A 212 7.49 4.09 -6.13
C THR A 212 6.80 3.15 -7.13
N PRO A 213 7.03 1.82 -7.11
CA PRO A 213 6.48 0.96 -8.15
C PRO A 213 4.95 0.97 -8.18
N VAL A 214 4.30 1.00 -6.99
CA VAL A 214 2.83 0.98 -6.96
C VAL A 214 2.27 2.31 -7.48
N GLU A 215 2.88 3.44 -7.12
CA GLU A 215 2.42 4.75 -7.60
C GLU A 215 2.52 4.87 -9.13
N VAL A 216 3.62 4.39 -9.71
CA VAL A 216 3.78 4.34 -11.18
C VAL A 216 2.72 3.44 -11.81
N THR A 217 2.45 2.27 -11.21
CA THR A 217 1.42 1.34 -11.73
C THR A 217 0.00 1.83 -11.55
N ILE A 218 -0.27 2.77 -10.64
CA ILE A 218 -1.59 3.42 -10.54
C ILE A 218 -1.76 4.45 -11.67
N LEU A 219 -0.66 5.09 -12.09
CA LEU A 219 -0.67 6.18 -13.06
C LEU A 219 -0.41 5.74 -14.51
N TRP A 220 -0.06 4.47 -14.76
CA TRP A 220 0.39 4.00 -16.08
C TRP A 220 -0.55 4.35 -17.23
N LYS A 221 -1.87 4.20 -17.05
CA LYS A 221 -2.86 4.57 -18.09
C LYS A 221 -2.79 6.05 -18.42
N LYS A 222 -2.67 6.91 -17.39
CA LYS A 222 -2.54 8.36 -17.57
C LYS A 222 -1.23 8.70 -18.29
N ILE A 223 -0.15 8.01 -17.95
CA ILE A 223 1.15 8.15 -18.62
C ILE A 223 1.02 7.77 -20.09
N LEU A 224 0.39 6.64 -20.43
CA LEU A 224 0.21 6.23 -21.83
C LEU A 224 -0.61 7.24 -22.64
N TRP A 225 -1.73 7.72 -22.10
CA TRP A 225 -2.53 8.75 -22.77
C TRP A 225 -1.77 10.06 -22.93
N ALA A 226 -0.96 10.46 -21.94
CA ALA A 226 -0.10 11.63 -22.04
C ALA A 226 0.99 11.45 -23.11
N LEU A 227 1.64 10.28 -23.19
CA LEU A 227 2.64 9.97 -24.22
C LEU A 227 2.03 10.01 -25.62
N LEU A 228 0.83 9.45 -25.81
CA LEU A 228 0.11 9.55 -27.07
C LEU A 228 -0.24 11.00 -27.42
N ALA A 229 -0.73 11.77 -26.47
CA ALA A 229 -1.02 13.19 -26.68
C ALA A 229 0.23 13.97 -27.09
N LEU A 230 1.36 13.78 -26.40
CA LEU A 230 2.64 14.42 -26.72
C LEU A 230 3.16 14.00 -28.10
N PHE A 231 2.98 12.73 -28.49
CA PHE A 231 3.30 12.25 -29.82
C PHE A 231 2.48 12.98 -30.90
N LEU A 232 1.17 13.08 -30.72
CA LEU A 232 0.28 13.78 -31.65
C LEU A 232 0.59 15.28 -31.71
N LEU A 233 0.80 15.93 -30.56
CA LEU A 233 1.19 17.34 -30.51
C LEU A 233 2.52 17.60 -31.22
N GLY A 234 3.48 16.68 -31.13
CA GLY A 234 4.76 16.78 -31.82
C GLY A 234 4.66 16.76 -33.34
N GLY A 235 3.57 16.21 -33.89
CA GLY A 235 3.29 16.22 -35.31
C GLY A 235 2.77 17.54 -35.85
N ILE A 236 2.27 18.43 -34.98
CA ILE A 236 1.68 19.71 -35.39
C ILE A 236 2.78 20.70 -35.80
N GLY A 237 2.62 21.30 -36.98
CA GLY A 237 3.54 22.27 -37.57
C GLY A 237 2.96 22.90 -38.85
N PRO A 238 3.82 23.52 -39.70
CA PRO A 238 3.41 24.25 -40.91
C PRO A 238 2.54 23.43 -41.86
N ASP A 239 2.84 22.14 -42.03
CA ASP A 239 2.08 21.22 -42.89
C ASP A 239 0.82 20.65 -42.22
N ILE A 240 0.31 21.31 -41.17
CA ILE A 240 -0.78 20.87 -40.28
C ILE A 240 -0.40 19.64 -39.43
N PHE A 241 0.08 18.56 -40.05
CA PHE A 241 0.57 17.38 -39.35
C PHE A 241 1.66 16.62 -40.14
N SER A 242 2.79 16.31 -39.49
CA SER A 242 3.87 15.50 -40.05
C SER A 242 4.23 14.32 -39.14
N LEU A 243 4.21 13.10 -39.69
CA LEU A 243 4.59 11.89 -38.97
C LEU A 243 6.07 11.89 -38.56
N GLY A 244 6.94 12.47 -39.39
CA GLY A 244 8.36 12.64 -39.07
C GLY A 244 8.56 13.58 -37.88
N ALA A 245 7.84 14.71 -37.88
CA ALA A 245 7.85 15.65 -36.74
C ALA A 245 7.29 14.99 -35.46
N ALA A 246 6.20 14.22 -35.57
CA ALA A 246 5.64 13.47 -34.46
C ALA A 246 6.67 12.49 -33.84
N TRP A 247 7.46 11.81 -34.68
CA TRP A 247 8.52 10.94 -34.19
C TRP A 247 9.63 11.72 -33.49
N HIS A 248 10.19 12.76 -34.11
CA HIS A 248 11.34 13.47 -33.51
C HIS A 248 10.95 14.37 -32.34
N ARG A 249 9.98 15.26 -32.54
CA ARG A 249 9.53 16.23 -31.52
C ARG A 249 8.64 15.58 -30.48
N GLY A 250 7.76 14.67 -30.89
CA GLY A 250 6.90 13.94 -29.97
C GLY A 250 7.69 13.01 -29.04
N LEU A 251 8.71 12.30 -29.55
CA LEU A 251 9.59 11.51 -28.67
C LEU A 251 10.42 12.39 -27.72
N ALA A 252 10.91 13.54 -28.18
CA ALA A 252 11.61 14.49 -27.31
C ALA A 252 10.68 15.00 -26.19
N ALA A 253 9.44 15.37 -26.53
CA ALA A 253 8.44 15.81 -25.55
C ALA A 253 8.06 14.68 -24.59
N ALA A 254 7.91 13.45 -25.09
CA ALA A 254 7.70 12.25 -24.29
C ALA A 254 8.84 11.99 -23.30
N ALA A 255 10.10 12.16 -23.73
CA ALA A 255 11.27 12.02 -22.87
C ALA A 255 11.28 13.08 -21.74
N VAL A 256 10.93 14.32 -22.06
CA VAL A 256 10.76 15.40 -21.06
C VAL A 256 9.63 15.06 -20.07
N GLY A 257 8.46 14.65 -20.57
CA GLY A 257 7.33 14.24 -19.74
C GLY A 257 7.69 13.07 -18.81
N LEU A 258 8.36 12.04 -19.33
CA LEU A 258 8.80 10.89 -18.55
C LEU A 258 9.87 11.27 -17.51
N SER A 259 10.76 12.20 -17.84
CA SER A 259 11.73 12.76 -16.88
C SER A 259 11.00 13.48 -15.73
N GLY A 260 9.89 14.16 -16.01
CA GLY A 260 9.03 14.76 -14.99
C GLY A 260 8.32 13.72 -14.12
N VAL A 261 7.89 12.61 -14.71
CA VAL A 261 7.34 11.46 -13.96
C VAL A 261 8.41 10.86 -13.04
N ILE A 262 9.63 10.63 -13.53
CA ILE A 262 10.74 10.10 -12.72
C ILE A 262 11.11 11.08 -11.60
N ALA A 263 11.15 12.38 -11.91
CA ALA A 263 11.39 13.44 -10.93
C ALA A 263 10.39 13.36 -9.77
N GLY A 264 9.08 13.36 -10.07
CA GLY A 264 8.05 13.36 -9.05
C GLY A 264 7.84 12.00 -8.36
N ALA A 265 7.98 10.88 -9.09
CA ALA A 265 7.70 9.55 -8.58
C ALA A 265 8.89 8.92 -7.85
N VAL A 266 10.12 9.26 -8.23
CA VAL A 266 11.34 8.63 -7.68
C VAL A 266 12.13 9.65 -6.89
N ILE A 267 12.54 10.75 -7.53
CA ILE A 267 13.55 11.66 -6.96
C ILE A 267 12.95 12.46 -5.80
N THR A 268 11.76 13.03 -5.97
CA THR A 268 11.08 13.81 -4.93
C THR A 268 10.83 13.01 -3.64
N PRO A 269 10.23 11.80 -3.65
CA PRO A 269 10.03 11.05 -2.41
C PRO A 269 11.35 10.57 -1.79
N VAL A 270 12.35 10.19 -2.59
CA VAL A 270 13.68 9.82 -2.08
C VAL A 270 14.33 11.01 -1.37
N LEU A 271 14.24 12.21 -1.97
CA LEU A 271 14.87 13.42 -1.46
C LEU A 271 13.97 14.27 -0.55
N LEU A 272 12.77 13.78 -0.21
CA LEU A 272 11.73 14.53 0.49
C LEU A 272 12.19 15.29 1.73
N PRO A 273 13.08 14.74 2.61
CA PRO A 273 13.56 15.45 3.80
C PRO A 273 14.42 16.67 3.49
N TRP A 274 15.15 16.65 2.37
CA TRP A 274 16.13 17.68 2.02
C TRP A 274 15.56 18.76 1.11
N ILE A 275 14.47 18.49 0.39
CA ILE A 275 13.83 19.49 -0.46
C ILE A 275 13.10 20.52 0.43
N PRO A 276 13.32 21.83 0.27
CA PRO A 276 12.66 22.82 1.10
C PRO A 276 11.14 22.88 0.87
N GLY A 277 10.41 23.40 1.87
CA GLY A 277 8.95 23.54 1.83
C GLY A 277 8.18 22.44 2.58
N ARG A 278 6.87 22.65 2.74
CA ARG A 278 5.96 21.74 3.46
C ARG A 278 5.03 20.94 2.54
N THR A 279 4.68 21.47 1.38
CA THR A 279 3.77 20.83 0.42
C THR A 279 4.51 19.92 -0.55
N PHE A 280 3.88 18.81 -0.93
CA PHE A 280 4.42 17.87 -1.92
C PHE A 280 4.51 18.51 -3.31
N ALA A 281 3.51 19.31 -3.69
CA ALA A 281 3.45 20.07 -4.92
C ALA A 281 4.66 20.99 -5.07
N LEU A 282 5.02 21.74 -4.02
CA LEU A 282 6.18 22.63 -4.06
C LEU A 282 7.48 21.83 -4.16
N LYS A 283 7.64 20.78 -3.35
CA LYS A 283 8.84 19.93 -3.38
C LYS A 283 9.03 19.25 -4.75
N GLY A 284 7.93 18.76 -5.33
CA GLY A 284 7.91 18.19 -6.68
C GLY A 284 8.23 19.23 -7.75
N ALA A 285 7.68 20.44 -7.66
CA ALA A 285 7.98 21.53 -8.57
C ALA A 285 9.47 21.94 -8.52
N ILE A 286 10.05 22.04 -7.32
CA ILE A 286 11.48 22.34 -7.12
C ILE A 286 12.35 21.26 -7.77
N THR A 287 12.03 19.99 -7.53
CA THR A 287 12.78 18.86 -8.10
C THR A 287 12.69 18.85 -9.63
N GLY A 288 11.47 19.01 -10.17
CA GLY A 288 11.24 19.08 -11.61
C GLY A 288 11.92 20.28 -12.25
N GLY A 289 11.90 21.43 -11.59
CA GLY A 289 12.58 22.65 -12.05
C GLY A 289 14.10 22.52 -12.06
N ALA A 290 14.69 21.91 -11.04
CA ALA A 290 16.12 21.63 -11.03
C ALA A 290 16.53 20.71 -12.19
N ILE A 291 15.75 19.66 -12.46
CA ILE A 291 16.00 18.74 -13.59
C ILE A 291 15.78 19.45 -14.94
N GLY A 292 14.77 20.31 -15.04
CA GLY A 292 14.52 21.10 -16.24
C GLY A 292 15.63 22.08 -16.54
N LEU A 293 16.12 22.80 -15.52
CA LEU A 293 17.23 23.72 -15.66
C LEU A 293 18.52 22.99 -16.05
N LEU A 294 18.81 21.84 -15.42
CA LEU A 294 19.94 21.00 -15.81
C LEU A 294 19.82 20.54 -17.27
N GLY A 295 18.62 20.11 -17.69
CA GLY A 295 18.35 19.72 -19.06
C GLY A 295 18.61 20.85 -20.06
N LEU A 296 18.21 22.08 -19.73
CA LEU A 296 18.50 23.27 -20.54
C LEU A 296 20.01 23.55 -20.64
N ILE A 297 20.74 23.43 -19.53
CA ILE A 297 22.20 23.64 -19.51
C ILE A 297 22.88 22.59 -20.41
N VAL A 298 22.50 21.32 -20.27
CA VAL A 298 23.06 20.21 -21.05
C VAL A 298 22.73 20.32 -22.55
N MET A 299 21.57 20.90 -22.89
CA MET A 299 21.11 21.13 -24.26
C MET A 299 21.28 22.59 -24.71
N ALA A 300 22.15 23.35 -24.04
CA ALA A 300 22.36 24.76 -24.33
C ALA A 300 22.72 24.97 -25.81
N GLY A 301 22.07 25.95 -26.44
CA GLY A 301 22.26 26.27 -27.86
C GLY A 301 21.62 25.30 -28.85
N LYS A 302 21.08 24.16 -28.40
CA LYS A 302 20.38 23.18 -29.27
C LYS A 302 18.86 23.32 -29.23
N LEU A 303 18.34 23.93 -28.17
CA LEU A 303 16.90 24.16 -27.98
C LEU A 303 16.55 25.59 -28.34
N GLY A 304 15.55 25.77 -29.20
CA GLY A 304 14.91 27.08 -29.41
C GLY A 304 14.16 27.55 -28.16
N PHE A 305 13.77 28.83 -28.13
CA PHE A 305 13.07 29.45 -27.00
C PHE A 305 11.78 28.70 -26.62
N GLY A 306 10.92 28.38 -27.60
CA GLY A 306 9.65 27.71 -27.32
C GLY A 306 9.80 26.31 -26.72
N ASN A 307 10.75 25.51 -27.22
CA ASN A 307 11.05 24.17 -26.65
C ASN A 307 11.66 24.28 -25.25
N SER A 308 12.51 25.29 -25.02
CA SER A 308 13.11 25.55 -23.71
C SER A 308 12.05 25.94 -22.67
N LEU A 309 11.14 26.86 -23.05
CA LEU A 309 10.03 27.29 -22.21
C LEU A 309 9.06 26.14 -21.91
N ALA A 310 8.72 25.34 -22.94
CA ALA A 310 7.88 24.17 -22.76
C ALA A 310 8.48 23.18 -21.75
N GLY A 311 9.77 22.85 -21.90
CA GLY A 311 10.47 21.96 -20.96
C GLY A 311 10.50 22.49 -19.53
N LEU A 312 10.79 23.78 -19.35
CA LEU A 312 10.84 24.44 -18.04
C LEU A 312 9.48 24.53 -17.34
N LEU A 313 8.37 24.50 -18.07
CA LEU A 313 7.03 24.52 -17.49
C LEU A 313 6.49 23.10 -17.27
N THR A 314 6.71 22.19 -18.22
CA THR A 314 6.24 20.81 -18.13
C THR A 314 6.90 20.04 -16.99
N LEU A 315 8.22 20.14 -16.83
CA LEU A 315 8.94 19.33 -15.83
C LEU A 315 8.52 19.64 -14.39
N PRO A 316 8.51 20.91 -13.92
CA PRO A 316 7.96 21.25 -12.61
C PRO A 316 6.49 20.85 -12.47
N ALA A 317 5.65 21.10 -13.48
CA ALA A 317 4.21 20.84 -13.37
C ALA A 317 3.91 19.33 -13.23
N VAL A 318 4.52 18.49 -14.06
CA VAL A 318 4.37 17.03 -13.99
C VAL A 318 4.96 16.50 -12.68
N SER A 319 6.20 16.88 -12.35
CA SER A 319 6.85 16.43 -11.11
C SER A 319 6.06 16.84 -9.86
N SER A 320 5.55 18.08 -9.83
CA SER A 320 4.67 18.62 -8.79
C SER A 320 3.39 17.79 -8.66
N PHE A 321 2.72 17.50 -9.76
CA PHE A 321 1.48 16.72 -9.76
C PHE A 321 1.71 15.29 -9.24
N ILE A 322 2.76 14.63 -9.73
CA ILE A 322 3.08 13.25 -9.37
C ILE A 322 3.50 13.13 -7.89
N ALA A 323 4.29 14.09 -7.38
CA ALA A 323 4.73 14.12 -5.99
C ALA A 323 3.56 14.17 -4.98
N MET A 324 2.42 14.77 -5.34
CA MET A 324 1.24 14.81 -4.46
C MET A 324 0.61 13.44 -4.18
N ASN A 325 1.00 12.38 -4.89
CA ASN A 325 0.55 11.01 -4.57
C ASN A 325 1.29 10.41 -3.35
N PHE A 326 2.41 11.00 -2.92
CA PHE A 326 3.25 10.46 -1.84
C PHE A 326 2.89 10.98 -0.44
N THR A 327 1.70 11.55 -0.26
CA THR A 327 1.25 12.13 1.03
C THR A 327 1.27 11.12 2.17
N GLY A 328 0.92 9.85 1.90
CA GLY A 328 0.99 8.74 2.87
C GLY A 328 2.41 8.27 3.25
N SER A 329 3.46 8.94 2.75
CA SER A 329 4.87 8.62 3.02
C SER A 329 5.56 9.63 3.97
N SER A 330 4.76 10.39 4.72
CA SER A 330 5.23 11.43 5.64
C SER A 330 4.36 11.56 6.89
N THR A 331 4.88 12.23 7.92
CA THR A 331 4.17 12.48 9.21
C THR A 331 3.51 13.85 9.29
N PHE A 332 3.69 14.73 8.32
CA PHE A 332 3.28 16.15 8.41
C PHE A 332 2.04 16.48 7.57
N THR A 333 1.41 15.50 6.93
CA THR A 333 0.20 15.69 6.13
C THR A 333 -1.06 15.30 6.89
N SER A 334 -2.13 16.07 6.68
CA SER A 334 -3.50 15.74 7.07
C SER A 334 -4.42 15.73 5.84
N PRO A 335 -5.57 15.02 5.87
CA PRO A 335 -6.51 15.01 4.74
C PRO A 335 -6.94 16.42 4.30
N THR A 336 -7.24 17.30 5.25
CA THR A 336 -7.63 18.70 4.98
C THR A 336 -6.48 19.54 4.43
N GLY A 337 -5.25 19.28 4.89
CA GLY A 337 -4.05 19.94 4.37
C GLY A 337 -3.76 19.55 2.92
N VAL A 338 -3.89 18.26 2.60
CA VAL A 338 -3.72 17.72 1.24
C VAL A 338 -4.81 18.26 0.31
N GLU A 339 -6.06 18.32 0.76
CA GLU A 339 -7.15 18.87 -0.04
C GLU A 339 -6.90 20.35 -0.38
N LYS A 340 -6.47 21.16 0.61
CA LYS A 340 -6.11 22.56 0.39
C LYS A 340 -4.96 22.69 -0.62
N GLU A 341 -3.93 21.86 -0.47
CA GLU A 341 -2.79 21.82 -1.39
C GLU A 341 -3.24 21.50 -2.82
N MET A 342 -4.06 20.47 -3.02
CA MET A 342 -4.56 20.06 -4.33
C MET A 342 -5.40 21.16 -4.99
N ARG A 343 -6.30 21.81 -4.25
CA ARG A 343 -7.14 22.90 -4.78
C ARG A 343 -6.31 24.10 -5.28
N GLN A 344 -5.14 24.33 -4.70
CA GLN A 344 -4.24 25.43 -5.12
C GLN A 344 -3.28 24.99 -6.23
N ALA A 345 -2.68 23.81 -6.09
CA ALA A 345 -1.62 23.36 -6.98
C ALA A 345 -2.13 22.89 -8.34
N ILE A 346 -3.26 22.17 -8.39
CA ILE A 346 -3.77 21.59 -9.64
C ILE A 346 -4.07 22.67 -10.70
N PRO A 347 -4.78 23.77 -10.39
CA PRO A 347 -5.00 24.85 -11.37
C PRO A 347 -3.70 25.45 -11.90
N MET A 348 -2.70 25.66 -11.04
CA MET A 348 -1.40 26.22 -11.43
C MET A 348 -0.62 25.25 -12.32
N GLN A 349 -0.62 23.95 -12.00
CA GLN A 349 0.01 22.90 -12.80
C GLN A 349 -0.66 22.81 -14.19
N LEU A 350 -1.99 22.86 -14.25
CA LEU A 350 -2.73 22.84 -15.51
C LEU A 350 -2.42 24.08 -16.35
N ALA A 351 -2.43 25.28 -15.76
CA ALA A 351 -2.08 26.51 -16.45
C ALA A 351 -0.65 26.45 -17.02
N ALA A 352 0.32 25.97 -16.24
CA ALA A 352 1.68 25.78 -16.70
C ALA A 352 1.78 24.79 -17.87
N LEU A 353 1.05 23.67 -17.81
CA LEU A 353 1.02 22.68 -18.90
C LEU A 353 0.35 23.22 -20.17
N LEU A 354 -0.68 24.05 -20.05
CA LEU A 354 -1.31 24.70 -21.19
C LEU A 354 -0.36 25.68 -21.88
N VAL A 355 0.32 26.53 -21.10
CA VAL A 355 1.34 27.45 -21.65
C VAL A 355 2.49 26.66 -22.27
N ALA A 356 2.92 25.57 -21.64
CA ALA A 356 3.95 24.69 -22.18
C ALA A 356 3.53 24.07 -23.53
N ALA A 357 2.29 23.60 -23.64
CA ALA A 357 1.76 23.04 -24.88
C ALA A 357 1.72 24.08 -26.01
N VAL A 358 1.27 25.30 -25.71
CA VAL A 358 1.27 26.41 -26.68
C VAL A 358 2.71 26.74 -27.12
N ALA A 359 3.64 26.88 -26.18
CA ALA A 359 5.04 27.15 -26.50
C ALA A 359 5.70 26.04 -27.32
N PHE A 360 5.36 24.77 -27.03
CA PHE A 360 5.85 23.61 -27.76
C PHE A 360 5.30 23.55 -29.19
N ILE A 361 4.00 23.78 -29.37
CA ILE A 361 3.38 23.83 -30.70
C ILE A 361 3.97 24.99 -31.51
N TRP A 362 4.09 26.17 -30.90
CA TRP A 362 4.67 27.36 -31.53
C TRP A 362 6.11 27.13 -31.98
N ALA A 363 6.92 26.41 -31.19
CA ALA A 363 8.28 26.03 -31.58
C ALA A 363 8.37 25.11 -32.81
N GLY A 364 7.22 24.68 -33.34
CA GLY A 364 7.11 23.85 -34.53
C GLY A 364 6.92 24.59 -35.83
N PHE A 365 6.54 25.86 -35.75
CA PHE A 365 6.35 26.76 -36.88
C PHE A 365 7.59 27.61 -37.08
#